data_AF-A0A7J5B599-F1
#
_entry.id   AF-A0A7J5B599-F1
#
_cell.length_a   1.000
_cell.length_b   1.000
_cell.length_c   1.000
_cell.angle_alpha   90.00
_cell.angle_beta   90.00
_cell.angle_gamma   90.00
#
_symmetry.space_group_name_H-M   'P 1'
#
loop_
_entity.id
_entity.type
_entity.pdbx_description
1 polymer ?
#
loop_
_entity_poly.entity_id
_entity_poly.type
_entity_poly.pdbx_seq_one_letter_code
_entity_poly.pdbx_strand_id
1 'polypeptide(L)'
;MALTPEDVINKRFQQTKFREGYDQDEVDDFLDEVVAEMRRLVGENEQLRQQLEEAEARASSAPAAAAPAPVEEPSVEVEAAPEPEPEPIAPLAQPAAPAPVAVEGADEAETSSSLIALARRLHDEHVEEGTRKRDEIIATGETRAREIIAESETRARQIEGDSEKRAREITVESEGRARTIVTEAEAKERETIGRLEEAKTKLEARIEELRIFEREYRNNLRSYIEGQLNDLNRQASDVLEGSAPAGQ
;
A
#
# COMPACT_ATOMS: atom_id res chain seq x y z
N MET A 1 25.85 -16.07 -10.68
CA MET A 1 25.65 -16.50 -9.28
C MET A 1 25.05 -15.32 -8.55
N ALA A 2 23.72 -15.30 -8.43
CA ALA A 2 23.00 -14.17 -7.83
C ALA A 2 22.87 -14.42 -6.32
N LEU A 3 22.97 -13.36 -5.53
CA LEU A 3 22.69 -13.40 -4.09
C LEU A 3 21.22 -13.78 -3.89
N THR A 4 20.96 -14.72 -2.98
CA THR A 4 19.59 -15.01 -2.54
C THR A 4 19.22 -14.11 -1.37
N PRO A 5 17.93 -13.84 -1.12
CA PRO A 5 17.50 -13.10 0.07
C PRO A 5 18.03 -13.73 1.37
N GLU A 6 18.13 -15.05 1.42
CA GLU A 6 18.64 -15.80 2.57
C GLU A 6 20.16 -15.61 2.78
N ASP A 7 20.91 -15.34 1.71
CA ASP A 7 22.36 -15.05 1.83
C ASP A 7 22.62 -13.70 2.49
N VAL A 8 21.70 -12.75 2.35
CA VAL A 8 21.78 -11.41 2.94
C VAL A 8 21.50 -11.48 4.44
N ILE A 9 20.45 -12.20 4.84
CA ILE A 9 20.08 -12.39 6.26
C ILE A 9 21.22 -13.10 7.03
N ASN A 10 21.85 -14.10 6.41
CA ASN A 10 22.93 -14.85 7.04
C ASN A 10 24.30 -14.15 7.00
N LYS A 11 24.37 -12.96 6.40
CA LYS A 11 25.64 -12.24 6.23
C LYS A 11 26.08 -11.63 7.55
N ARG A 12 27.26 -12.04 8.04
CA ARG A 12 27.91 -11.43 9.20
C ARG A 12 29.09 -10.56 8.77
N PHE A 13 29.03 -9.29 9.12
CA PHE A 13 30.12 -8.33 8.89
C PHE A 13 31.15 -8.38 10.04
N GLN A 14 32.40 -8.02 9.73
CA GLN A 14 33.47 -7.96 10.73
C GLN A 14 33.41 -6.62 11.47
N GLN A 15 33.40 -6.64 12.81
CA GLN A 15 33.40 -5.42 13.61
C GLN A 15 34.76 -4.70 13.55
N THR A 16 34.77 -3.45 13.09
CA THR A 16 35.98 -2.62 13.02
C THR A 16 36.14 -1.77 14.28
N LYS A 17 37.04 -2.17 15.19
CA LYS A 17 37.26 -1.46 16.47
C LYS A 17 38.16 -0.22 16.40
N PHE A 18 38.94 -0.08 15.32
CA PHE A 18 39.98 0.95 15.18
C PHE A 18 39.81 1.83 13.93
N ARG A 19 38.68 1.73 13.24
CA ARG A 19 38.33 2.53 12.07
C ARG A 19 36.89 2.98 12.19
N GLU A 20 36.59 4.17 11.69
CA GLU A 20 35.21 4.64 11.49
C GLU A 20 34.49 3.61 10.63
N GLY A 21 33.43 3.04 11.18
CA GLY A 21 32.57 2.05 10.55
C GLY A 21 31.14 2.55 10.51
N TYR A 22 30.31 1.87 9.73
CA TYR A 22 28.86 2.11 9.74
C TYR A 22 28.25 1.70 11.09
N ASP A 23 27.17 2.37 11.48
CA ASP A 23 26.37 1.95 12.63
C ASP A 23 25.76 0.58 12.34
N GLN A 24 25.80 -0.32 13.31
CA GLN A 24 25.28 -1.67 13.14
C GLN A 24 23.76 -1.64 12.96
N ASP A 25 23.06 -0.81 13.73
CA ASP A 25 21.59 -0.79 13.71
C ASP A 25 21.09 -0.21 12.37
N GLU A 26 21.74 0.84 11.85
CA GLU A 26 21.42 1.42 10.53
C GLU A 26 21.69 0.45 9.38
N VAL A 27 22.76 -0.34 9.47
CA VAL A 27 23.06 -1.38 8.49
C VAL A 27 22.02 -2.50 8.56
N ASP A 28 21.64 -2.94 9.76
CA ASP A 28 20.64 -3.99 9.95
C ASP A 28 19.26 -3.54 9.40
N ASP A 29 18.83 -2.31 9.69
CA ASP A 29 17.59 -1.72 9.15
C ASP A 29 17.59 -1.66 7.60
N PHE A 30 18.70 -1.23 7.00
CA PHE A 30 18.82 -1.16 5.55
C PHE A 30 18.81 -2.55 4.90
N LEU A 31 19.43 -3.55 5.53
CA LEU A 31 19.44 -4.92 5.02
C LEU A 31 18.05 -5.55 5.07
N ASP A 32 17.23 -5.23 6.08
CA ASP A 32 15.83 -5.67 6.15
C ASP A 32 14.99 -5.11 4.98
N GLU A 33 15.17 -3.83 4.63
CA GLU A 33 14.52 -3.21 3.46
C GLU A 33 14.96 -3.89 2.15
N VAL A 34 16.27 -4.13 1.99
CA VAL A 34 16.81 -4.82 0.81
C VAL A 34 16.26 -6.24 0.69
N VAL A 35 16.18 -6.99 1.78
CA VAL A 35 15.63 -8.35 1.78
C VAL A 35 14.15 -8.36 1.41
N ALA A 36 13.36 -7.41 1.92
CA ALA A 36 11.95 -7.27 1.58
C ALA A 36 11.76 -7.00 0.08
N GLU A 37 12.52 -6.08 -0.50
CA GLU A 37 12.48 -5.78 -1.94
C GLU A 37 12.99 -6.94 -2.78
N MET A 38 14.04 -7.64 -2.36
CA MET A 38 14.53 -8.83 -3.07
C MET A 38 13.47 -9.94 -3.09
N ARG A 39 12.76 -10.19 -1.98
CA ARG A 39 11.66 -11.16 -1.95
C ARG A 39 10.51 -10.72 -2.87
N ARG A 40 10.17 -9.43 -2.88
CA ARG A 40 9.17 -8.86 -3.79
C ARG A 40 9.55 -9.07 -5.26
N LEU A 41 10.78 -8.72 -5.65
CA LEU A 41 11.28 -8.85 -7.01
C LEU A 41 11.39 -10.31 -7.47
N VAL A 42 11.77 -11.22 -6.57
CA VAL A 42 11.80 -12.66 -6.87
C VAL A 42 10.38 -13.18 -7.12
N GLY A 43 9.42 -12.84 -6.24
CA GLY A 43 8.01 -13.20 -6.44
C GLY A 43 7.41 -12.61 -7.71
N GLU A 44 7.71 -11.35 -8.02
CA GLU A 44 7.27 -10.70 -9.26
C GLU A 44 7.89 -11.37 -10.50
N ASN A 45 9.17 -11.74 -10.45
CA ASN A 45 9.82 -12.49 -11.54
C ASN A 45 9.20 -13.89 -11.73
N GLU A 46 8.89 -14.59 -10.65
CA GLU A 46 8.21 -15.88 -10.71
C GLU A 46 6.82 -15.74 -11.32
N GLN A 47 6.06 -14.72 -10.91
CA GLN A 47 4.75 -14.43 -11.45
C GLN A 47 4.81 -14.05 -12.95
N LEU A 48 5.75 -13.20 -13.35
CA LEU A 48 5.95 -12.84 -14.75
C LEU A 48 6.37 -14.04 -15.60
N ARG A 49 7.22 -14.93 -15.06
CA ARG A 49 7.58 -16.18 -15.73
C ARG A 49 6.39 -17.11 -15.90
N GLN A 50 5.52 -17.23 -14.89
CA GLN A 50 4.28 -18.00 -14.99
C GLN A 50 3.33 -17.40 -16.04
N GLN A 51 3.18 -16.06 -16.06
CA GLN A 51 2.36 -15.40 -17.08
C GLN A 51 2.90 -15.61 -18.50
N LEU A 52 4.23 -15.59 -18.68
CA LEU A 52 4.86 -15.92 -19.95
C LEU A 52 4.62 -17.37 -20.33
N GLU A 53 4.78 -18.31 -19.40
CA GLU A 53 4.52 -19.73 -19.65
C GLU A 53 3.04 -19.99 -19.99
N GLU A 54 2.10 -19.34 -19.31
CA GLU A 54 0.67 -19.39 -19.62
C GLU A 54 0.35 -18.76 -20.98
N ALA A 55 0.99 -17.64 -21.32
CA ALA A 55 0.84 -16.99 -22.62
C ALA A 55 1.44 -17.84 -23.75
N GLU A 56 2.59 -18.48 -23.53
CA GLU A 56 3.22 -19.43 -24.45
C GLU A 56 2.39 -20.71 -24.59
N ALA A 57 1.82 -21.24 -23.50
CA ALA A 57 0.88 -22.36 -23.52
C ALA A 57 -0.41 -22.01 -24.27
N ARG A 58 -0.93 -20.79 -24.09
CA ARG A 58 -2.08 -20.27 -24.85
C ARG A 58 -1.74 -20.05 -26.33
N ALA A 59 -0.54 -19.58 -26.64
CA ALA A 59 -0.07 -19.38 -28.01
C ALA A 59 0.19 -20.70 -28.74
N SER A 60 0.66 -21.74 -28.04
CA SER A 60 0.92 -23.07 -28.60
C SER A 60 -0.32 -23.97 -28.68
N SER A 61 -1.32 -23.75 -27.82
CA SER A 61 -2.63 -24.41 -27.88
C SER A 61 -3.65 -23.69 -28.76
N ALA A 62 -3.36 -22.45 -29.17
CA ALA A 62 -4.10 -21.79 -30.23
C ALA A 62 -3.85 -22.53 -31.56
N PRO A 63 -4.91 -22.97 -32.27
CA PRO A 63 -4.73 -23.51 -33.61
C PRO A 63 -4.17 -22.38 -34.47
N ALA A 64 -3.25 -22.72 -35.37
CA ALA A 64 -2.69 -21.80 -36.36
C ALA A 64 -3.82 -21.08 -37.13
N ALA A 65 -4.15 -19.88 -36.67
CA ALA A 65 -4.91 -18.89 -37.38
C ALA A 65 -4.15 -17.57 -37.18
N ALA A 66 -3.57 -17.12 -38.29
CA ALA A 66 -2.81 -15.89 -38.48
C ALA A 66 -1.38 -15.88 -37.91
N ALA A 67 -0.43 -16.23 -38.78
CA ALA A 67 0.93 -15.72 -38.73
C ALA A 67 0.92 -14.18 -38.82
N PRO A 68 1.71 -13.45 -38.00
CA PRO A 68 2.00 -12.05 -38.25
C PRO A 68 3.30 -11.92 -39.06
N ALA A 69 3.23 -11.21 -40.19
CA ALA A 69 4.40 -10.65 -40.85
C ALA A 69 4.89 -9.37 -40.11
N PRO A 70 6.16 -8.95 -40.28
CA PRO A 70 6.83 -7.98 -39.41
C PRO A 70 6.46 -6.50 -39.63
N VAL A 71 6.79 -5.70 -38.62
CA VAL A 71 6.56 -4.26 -38.41
C VAL A 71 7.15 -3.35 -39.50
N GLU A 72 6.39 -2.33 -39.94
CA GLU A 72 6.91 -1.07 -40.48
C GLU A 72 6.02 0.14 -40.05
N GLU A 73 6.69 1.23 -39.66
CA GLU A 73 6.16 2.45 -39.04
C GLU A 73 5.42 3.40 -40.03
N PRO A 74 4.59 4.35 -39.53
CA PRO A 74 3.57 5.03 -40.33
C PRO A 74 4.09 6.28 -41.05
N SER A 75 3.67 6.51 -42.30
CA SER A 75 3.05 7.76 -42.78
C SER A 75 2.76 7.79 -44.28
N VAL A 76 1.70 8.55 -44.60
CA VAL A 76 1.27 9.11 -45.90
C VAL A 76 0.25 8.30 -46.72
N GLU A 77 -1.01 8.68 -46.51
CA GLU A 77 -2.15 8.77 -47.45
C GLU A 77 -1.86 8.61 -48.95
N VAL A 78 -2.58 7.69 -49.62
CA VAL A 78 -3.64 7.97 -50.61
C VAL A 78 -4.15 6.64 -51.23
N GLU A 79 -5.43 6.65 -51.58
CA GLU A 79 -6.16 5.78 -52.51
C GLU A 79 -6.86 4.51 -52.01
N ALA A 80 -8.16 4.74 -51.79
CA ALA A 80 -9.27 3.80 -51.79
C ALA A 80 -9.17 2.70 -52.86
N ALA A 81 -9.42 1.46 -52.44
CA ALA A 81 -9.89 0.38 -53.30
C ALA A 81 -11.02 -0.40 -52.59
N PRO A 82 -12.08 -0.80 -53.32
CA PRO A 82 -13.31 -1.37 -52.78
C PRO A 82 -13.34 -2.92 -52.76
N GLU A 83 -14.31 -3.40 -51.98
CA GLU A 83 -15.09 -4.65 -52.11
C GLU A 83 -14.47 -6.05 -51.86
N PRO A 84 -15.09 -6.85 -50.94
CA PRO A 84 -14.83 -8.28 -50.79
C PRO A 84 -15.71 -9.15 -51.71
N GLU A 85 -15.11 -10.20 -52.29
CA GLU A 85 -15.80 -11.30 -52.97
C GLU A 85 -16.47 -12.26 -51.95
N PRO A 86 -17.75 -12.66 -52.14
CA PRO A 86 -18.33 -13.79 -51.44
C PRO A 86 -18.34 -15.08 -52.29
N GLU A 87 -18.17 -16.20 -51.59
CA GLU A 87 -18.09 -17.58 -52.06
C GLU A 87 -19.34 -18.09 -52.83
N PRO A 88 -19.18 -19.09 -53.72
CA PRO A 88 -20.22 -19.54 -54.64
C PRO A 88 -21.18 -20.54 -53.99
N ILE A 89 -22.45 -20.17 -53.91
CA ILE A 89 -23.55 -21.04 -53.45
C ILE A 89 -24.06 -21.89 -54.63
N ALA A 90 -24.19 -23.18 -54.37
CA ALA A 90 -24.68 -24.20 -55.29
C ALA A 90 -26.06 -23.87 -55.91
N PRO A 91 -26.35 -24.33 -57.15
CA PRO A 91 -27.58 -24.01 -57.84
C PRO A 91 -28.73 -24.88 -57.31
N LEU A 92 -29.61 -24.29 -56.51
CA LEU A 92 -30.92 -24.88 -56.21
C LEU A 92 -31.88 -24.59 -57.36
N ALA A 93 -32.43 -25.68 -57.88
CA ALA A 93 -33.37 -25.77 -58.97
C ALA A 93 -34.65 -24.93 -58.73
N GLN A 94 -35.00 -24.14 -59.75
CA GLN A 94 -36.31 -23.52 -59.91
C GLN A 94 -37.36 -24.59 -60.24
N PRO A 95 -38.54 -24.62 -59.60
CA PRO A 95 -39.69 -25.30 -60.16
C PRO A 95 -40.26 -24.45 -61.31
N ALA A 96 -40.26 -25.03 -62.49
CA ALA A 96 -40.95 -24.53 -63.67
C ALA A 96 -42.47 -24.44 -63.42
N ALA A 97 -43.03 -23.26 -63.68
CA ALA A 97 -44.44 -23.06 -63.96
C ALA A 97 -44.59 -22.08 -65.13
N PRO A 98 -45.64 -22.23 -65.96
CA PRO A 98 -45.58 -22.02 -67.40
C PRO A 98 -45.86 -20.57 -67.83
N ALA A 99 -45.29 -20.20 -68.97
CA ALA A 99 -45.58 -18.96 -69.68
C ALA A 99 -47.04 -18.91 -70.15
N PRO A 100 -47.74 -17.76 -69.99
CA PRO A 100 -48.85 -17.42 -70.85
C PRO A 100 -48.37 -16.58 -72.04
N VAL A 101 -49.07 -16.84 -73.12
CA VAL A 101 -48.94 -16.34 -74.48
C VAL A 101 -49.20 -14.83 -74.51
N ALA A 102 -48.49 -14.13 -75.40
CA ALA A 102 -48.74 -12.74 -75.75
C ALA A 102 -50.20 -12.53 -76.19
N VAL A 103 -50.83 -11.48 -75.67
CA VAL A 103 -52.09 -10.95 -76.19
C VAL A 103 -51.88 -9.45 -76.43
N GLU A 104 -52.09 -9.03 -77.68
CA GLU A 104 -52.23 -7.62 -78.04
C GLU A 104 -53.47 -7.01 -77.36
N GLY A 105 -53.33 -5.83 -76.77
CA GLY A 105 -54.47 -5.02 -76.36
C GLY A 105 -54.05 -3.82 -75.51
N ALA A 106 -54.51 -2.63 -75.87
CA ALA A 106 -54.17 -1.35 -75.25
C ALA A 106 -54.64 -1.16 -73.78
N ASP A 107 -54.83 -2.25 -73.01
CA ASP A 107 -55.30 -2.28 -71.60
C ASP A 107 -54.27 -2.89 -70.60
N GLU A 108 -53.15 -3.50 -71.06
CA GLU A 108 -52.11 -4.10 -70.17
C GLU A 108 -51.18 -3.07 -69.49
N ALA A 109 -51.06 -1.88 -70.06
CA ALA A 109 -50.29 -0.78 -69.47
C ALA A 109 -50.96 -0.21 -68.20
N GLU A 110 -52.29 -0.27 -68.12
CA GLU A 110 -53.05 0.22 -66.96
C GLU A 110 -52.96 -0.75 -65.77
N THR A 111 -53.00 -2.06 -66.02
CA THR A 111 -52.90 -3.09 -64.97
C THR A 111 -51.49 -3.22 -64.39
N SER A 112 -50.45 -3.10 -65.22
CA SER A 112 -49.05 -3.06 -64.78
C SER A 112 -48.70 -1.76 -64.03
N SER A 113 -49.25 -0.62 -64.46
CA SER A 113 -49.18 0.65 -63.71
C SER A 113 -49.86 0.55 -62.34
N SER A 114 -51.04 -0.09 -62.27
CA SER A 114 -51.75 -0.36 -61.02
C SER A 114 -50.97 -1.27 -60.07
N LEU A 115 -50.29 -2.30 -60.58
CA LEU A 115 -49.42 -3.17 -59.79
C LEU A 115 -48.19 -2.44 -59.24
N ILE A 116 -47.56 -1.56 -60.03
CA ILE A 116 -46.42 -0.76 -59.56
C ILE A 116 -46.88 0.25 -58.50
N ALA A 117 -48.05 0.86 -58.65
CA ALA A 117 -48.62 1.76 -57.65
C ALA A 117 -48.92 1.04 -56.33
N LEU A 118 -49.45 -0.19 -56.40
CA LEU A 118 -49.66 -1.04 -55.24
C LEU A 118 -48.34 -1.46 -54.59
N ALA A 119 -47.34 -1.85 -55.39
CA ALA A 119 -46.02 -2.23 -54.90
C ALA A 119 -45.29 -1.08 -54.20
N ARG A 120 -45.37 0.15 -54.74
CA ARG A 120 -44.84 1.35 -54.08
C ARG A 120 -45.54 1.61 -52.75
N ARG A 121 -46.88 1.53 -52.72
CA ARG A 121 -47.66 1.72 -51.49
C ARG A 121 -47.31 0.69 -50.41
N LEU A 122 -47.19 -0.59 -50.78
CA LEU A 122 -46.79 -1.65 -49.86
C LEU A 122 -45.35 -1.45 -49.36
N HIS A 123 -44.46 -0.98 -50.24
CA HIS A 123 -43.09 -0.66 -49.86
C HIS A 123 -43.04 0.51 -48.86
N ASP A 124 -43.74 1.60 -49.15
CA ASP A 124 -43.81 2.76 -48.28
C ASP A 124 -44.38 2.38 -46.90
N GLU A 125 -45.40 1.51 -46.87
CA GLU A 125 -45.97 0.96 -45.63
C GLU A 125 -44.94 0.13 -44.84
N HIS A 126 -44.19 -0.76 -45.48
CA HIS A 126 -43.13 -1.52 -44.81
C HIS A 126 -41.95 -0.64 -44.37
N VAL A 127 -41.64 0.44 -45.08
CA VAL A 127 -40.64 1.42 -44.66
C VAL A 127 -41.11 2.13 -43.39
N GLU A 128 -42.37 2.59 -43.34
CA GLU A 128 -42.95 3.18 -42.13
C GLU A 128 -43.00 2.21 -40.94
N GLU A 129 -43.35 0.95 -41.17
CA GLU A 129 -43.32 -0.07 -40.13
C GLU A 129 -41.89 -0.35 -39.63
N GLY A 130 -40.93 -0.36 -40.56
CA GLY A 130 -39.51 -0.55 -40.26
C GLY A 130 -38.95 0.60 -39.44
N THR A 131 -39.28 1.85 -39.78
CA THR A 131 -38.86 3.03 -39.00
C THR A 131 -39.51 3.04 -37.62
N ARG A 132 -40.81 2.75 -37.51
CA ARG A 132 -41.49 2.65 -36.19
C ARG A 132 -40.84 1.61 -35.28
N LYS A 133 -40.57 0.40 -35.79
CA LYS A 133 -39.91 -0.67 -35.01
C LYS A 133 -38.48 -0.28 -34.63
N ARG A 134 -37.74 0.38 -35.52
CA ARG A 134 -36.40 0.90 -35.23
C ARG A 134 -36.46 1.92 -34.09
N ASP A 135 -37.35 2.89 -34.18
CA ASP A 135 -37.48 3.97 -33.21
C ASP A 135 -37.92 3.42 -31.83
N GLU A 136 -38.78 2.41 -31.81
CA GLU A 136 -39.18 1.71 -30.57
C GLU A 136 -37.99 0.98 -29.92
N ILE A 137 -37.17 0.28 -30.70
CA ILE A 137 -35.97 -0.39 -30.19
C ILE A 137 -34.96 0.63 -29.66
N ILE A 138 -34.78 1.76 -30.36
CA ILE A 138 -33.91 2.85 -29.90
C ILE A 138 -34.43 3.42 -28.59
N ALA A 139 -35.72 3.76 -28.49
CA ALA A 139 -36.31 4.33 -27.29
C ALA A 139 -36.22 3.39 -26.07
N THR A 140 -36.44 2.09 -26.27
CA THR A 140 -36.29 1.09 -25.21
C THR A 140 -34.82 0.90 -24.82
N GLY A 141 -33.90 0.91 -25.79
CA GLY A 141 -32.45 0.87 -25.55
C GLY A 141 -31.95 2.07 -24.76
N GLU A 142 -32.35 3.29 -25.14
CA GLU A 142 -32.01 4.52 -24.43
C GLU A 142 -32.55 4.56 -23.01
N THR A 143 -33.78 4.05 -22.79
CA THR A 143 -34.37 3.99 -21.45
C THR A 143 -33.59 3.04 -20.55
N ARG A 144 -33.26 1.84 -21.04
CA ARG A 144 -32.43 0.87 -20.29
C ARG A 144 -31.03 1.41 -20.03
N ALA A 145 -30.42 2.08 -21.01
CA ALA A 145 -29.11 2.70 -20.83
C ALA A 145 -29.15 3.76 -19.72
N ARG A 146 -30.17 4.62 -19.72
CA ARG A 146 -30.37 5.64 -18.67
C ARG A 146 -30.60 5.02 -17.29
N GLU A 147 -31.38 3.95 -17.20
CA GLU A 147 -31.60 3.23 -15.93
C GLU A 147 -30.31 2.63 -15.38
N ILE A 148 -29.52 1.95 -16.21
CA ILE A 148 -28.24 1.35 -15.80
C ILE A 148 -27.26 2.43 -15.34
N ILE A 149 -27.18 3.56 -16.05
CA ILE A 149 -26.32 4.68 -15.65
C ILE A 149 -26.78 5.23 -14.29
N ALA A 150 -28.07 5.48 -14.11
CA ALA A 150 -28.60 6.00 -12.85
C ALA A 150 -28.38 5.03 -11.67
N GLU A 151 -28.58 3.73 -11.88
CA GLU A 151 -28.29 2.71 -10.88
C GLU A 151 -26.79 2.63 -10.55
N SER A 152 -25.94 2.70 -11.56
CA SER A 152 -24.48 2.68 -11.37
C SER A 152 -24.01 3.90 -10.61
N GLU A 153 -24.52 5.09 -10.94
CA GLU A 153 -24.21 6.34 -10.24
C GLU A 153 -24.66 6.32 -8.78
N THR A 154 -25.86 5.81 -8.49
CA THR A 154 -26.36 5.71 -7.12
C THR A 154 -25.54 4.73 -6.29
N ARG A 155 -25.19 3.57 -6.86
CA ARG A 155 -24.28 2.61 -6.22
C ARG A 155 -22.89 3.19 -5.99
N ALA A 156 -22.34 3.90 -6.97
CA ALA A 156 -21.05 4.57 -6.84
C ALA A 156 -21.05 5.59 -5.69
N ARG A 157 -22.05 6.48 -5.65
CA ARG A 157 -22.19 7.46 -4.55
C ARG A 157 -22.37 6.80 -3.18
N GLN A 158 -23.06 5.65 -3.12
CA GLN A 158 -23.21 4.91 -1.88
C GLN A 158 -21.86 4.33 -1.41
N ILE A 159 -21.11 3.71 -2.32
CA ILE A 159 -19.79 3.15 -2.01
C ILE A 159 -18.82 4.25 -1.57
N GLU A 160 -18.81 5.39 -2.27
CA GLU A 160 -18.02 6.56 -1.91
C GLU A 160 -18.42 7.08 -0.52
N GLY A 161 -19.71 7.27 -0.26
CA GLY A 161 -20.20 7.75 1.03
C GLY A 161 -19.89 6.80 2.19
N ASP A 162 -20.01 5.49 1.98
CA ASP A 162 -19.68 4.49 3.00
C ASP A 162 -18.16 4.37 3.22
N SER A 163 -17.37 4.48 2.15
CA SER A 163 -15.90 4.51 2.24
C SER A 163 -15.41 5.76 2.97
N GLU A 164 -15.99 6.93 2.69
CA GLU A 164 -15.70 8.16 3.40
C GLU A 164 -16.05 8.08 4.89
N LYS A 165 -17.20 7.50 5.24
CA LYS A 165 -17.58 7.29 6.65
C LYS A 165 -16.59 6.39 7.36
N ARG A 166 -16.20 5.26 6.75
CA ARG A 166 -15.20 4.34 7.31
C ARG A 166 -13.84 5.01 7.46
N ALA A 167 -13.40 5.77 6.46
CA ALA A 167 -12.16 6.53 6.53
C ALA A 167 -12.20 7.53 7.69
N ARG A 168 -13.30 8.29 7.84
CA ARG A 168 -13.48 9.23 8.95
C ARG A 168 -13.49 8.51 10.30
N GLU A 169 -14.18 7.39 10.42
CA GLU A 169 -14.20 6.58 11.64
C GLU A 169 -12.79 6.12 12.05
N ILE A 170 -12.01 5.60 11.10
CA ILE A 170 -10.62 5.17 11.34
C ILE A 170 -9.76 6.38 11.77
N THR A 171 -9.91 7.54 11.13
CA THR A 171 -9.15 8.73 11.53
C THR A 171 -9.50 9.18 12.95
N VAL A 172 -10.78 9.20 13.31
CA VAL A 172 -11.21 9.59 14.67
C VAL A 172 -10.75 8.58 15.70
N GLU A 173 -10.82 7.28 15.40
CA GLU A 173 -10.40 6.21 16.29
C GLU A 173 -8.88 6.21 16.50
N SER A 174 -8.11 6.39 15.42
CA SER A 174 -6.65 6.48 15.49
C SER A 174 -6.19 7.73 16.23
N GLU A 175 -6.80 8.90 15.99
CA GLU A 175 -6.55 10.11 16.77
C GLU A 175 -6.91 9.93 18.25
N GLY A 176 -8.03 9.25 18.54
CA GLY A 176 -8.43 8.91 19.90
C GLY A 176 -7.40 8.04 20.61
N ARG A 177 -6.94 6.96 19.97
CA ARG A 177 -5.88 6.09 20.50
C ARG A 177 -4.56 6.85 20.70
N ALA A 178 -4.17 7.67 19.72
CA ALA A 178 -2.96 8.48 19.82
C ALA A 178 -3.02 9.43 21.01
N ARG A 179 -4.15 10.12 21.23
CA ARG A 179 -4.35 10.99 22.40
C ARG A 179 -4.24 10.21 23.70
N THR A 180 -4.87 9.04 23.81
CA THR A 180 -4.79 8.21 25.02
C THR A 180 -3.34 7.80 25.31
N ILE A 181 -2.61 7.31 24.30
CA ILE A 181 -1.20 6.91 24.45
C ILE A 181 -0.34 8.09 24.93
N VAL A 182 -0.53 9.28 24.34
CA VAL A 182 0.20 10.49 24.76
C VAL A 182 -0.13 10.83 26.21
N THR A 183 -1.40 10.82 26.61
CA THR A 183 -1.78 11.13 28.00
C THR A 183 -1.24 10.10 29.00
N GLU A 184 -1.21 8.82 28.64
CA GLU A 184 -0.62 7.78 29.48
C GLU A 184 0.91 7.91 29.57
N ALA A 185 1.57 8.25 28.46
CA ALA A 185 3.01 8.49 28.43
C ALA A 185 3.38 9.70 29.31
N GLU A 186 2.67 10.82 29.18
CA GLU A 186 2.87 12.01 30.03
C GLU A 186 2.62 11.69 31.52
N ALA A 187 1.61 10.88 31.84
CA ALA A 187 1.35 10.47 33.21
C ALA A 187 2.50 9.63 33.79
N LYS A 188 3.00 8.65 33.03
CA LYS A 188 4.16 7.82 33.42
C LYS A 188 5.41 8.66 33.56
N GLU A 189 5.65 9.62 32.65
CA GLU A 189 6.78 10.53 32.74
C GLU A 189 6.75 11.33 34.03
N ARG A 190 5.62 11.97 34.35
CA ARG A 190 5.45 12.72 35.62
C ARG A 190 5.65 11.84 36.84
N GLU A 191 5.17 10.59 36.83
CA GLU A 191 5.39 9.64 37.91
C GLU A 191 6.88 9.28 38.07
N THR A 192 7.58 9.02 36.95
CA THR A 192 9.01 8.69 36.99
C THR A 192 9.86 9.86 37.46
N ILE A 193 9.57 11.08 37.00
CA ILE A 193 10.24 12.29 37.45
C ILE A 193 9.98 12.50 38.94
N GLY A 194 8.74 12.40 39.40
CA GLY A 194 8.42 12.50 40.83
C GLY A 194 9.17 11.48 41.68
N ARG A 195 9.23 10.22 41.24
CA ARG A 195 10.01 9.18 41.92
C ARG A 195 11.51 9.51 41.97
N LEU A 196 12.07 10.03 40.88
CA LEU A 196 13.49 10.42 40.82
C LEU A 196 13.78 11.64 41.70
N GLU A 197 12.87 12.61 41.77
CA GLU A 197 12.98 13.78 42.66
C GLU A 197 12.91 13.36 44.14
N GLU A 198 12.02 12.43 44.49
CA GLU A 198 11.99 11.86 45.84
C GLU A 198 13.27 11.09 46.19
N ALA A 199 13.78 10.30 45.24
CA ALA A 199 15.03 9.57 45.45
C ALA A 199 16.22 10.54 45.61
N LYS A 200 16.27 11.59 44.78
CA LYS A 200 17.28 12.65 44.86
C LYS A 200 17.23 13.35 46.22
N THR A 201 16.06 13.79 46.67
CA THR A 201 15.92 14.48 47.97
C THR A 201 16.29 13.58 49.15
N LYS A 202 15.95 12.28 49.11
CA LYS A 202 16.40 11.29 50.11
C LYS A 202 17.91 11.12 50.12
N LEU A 203 18.53 11.03 48.95
CA LEU A 203 19.99 10.93 48.84
C LEU A 203 20.69 12.21 49.32
N GLU A 204 20.17 13.38 48.97
CA GLU A 204 20.67 14.68 49.44
C GLU A 204 20.60 14.78 50.97
N ALA A 205 19.47 14.40 51.57
CA ALA A 205 19.33 14.34 53.02
C ALA A 205 20.35 13.39 53.67
N ARG A 206 20.54 12.19 53.09
CA ARG A 206 21.50 11.21 53.60
C ARG A 206 22.95 11.69 53.48
N ILE A 207 23.29 12.40 52.41
CA ILE A 207 24.61 13.02 52.24
C ILE A 207 24.85 14.05 53.34
N GLU A 208 23.86 14.88 53.64
CA GLU A 208 24.00 15.90 54.70
C GLU A 208 24.12 15.27 56.09
N GLU A 209 23.34 14.23 56.39
CA GLU A 209 23.51 13.43 57.61
C GLU A 209 24.93 12.87 57.74
N LEU A 210 25.48 12.31 56.66
CA LEU A 210 26.84 11.76 56.66
C LEU A 210 27.91 12.84 56.84
N ARG A 211 27.71 14.04 56.28
CA ARG A 211 28.62 15.18 56.49
C ARG A 211 28.62 15.67 57.94
N ILE A 212 27.44 15.73 58.56
CA ILE A 212 27.30 16.09 59.98
C ILE A 212 27.97 15.01 60.83
N PHE A 213 27.68 13.73 60.57
CA PHE A 213 28.29 12.60 61.26
C PHE A 213 29.82 12.62 61.16
N GLU A 214 30.38 12.87 59.97
CA GLU A 214 31.83 12.95 59.78
C GLU A 214 32.44 14.11 60.57
N ARG A 215 31.79 15.28 60.56
CA ARG A 215 32.23 16.45 61.33
C ARG A 215 32.26 16.16 62.83
N GLU A 216 31.18 15.58 63.35
CA GLU A 216 31.07 15.19 64.76
C GLU A 216 32.09 14.10 65.13
N TYR A 217 32.25 13.07 64.28
CA TYR A 217 33.22 12.01 64.48
C TYR A 217 34.66 12.56 64.54
N ARG A 218 35.04 13.45 63.61
CA ARG A 218 36.35 14.11 63.61
C ARG A 218 36.56 14.96 64.86
N ASN A 219 35.54 15.70 65.31
CA ASN A 219 35.61 16.48 66.54
C ASN A 219 35.77 15.60 67.79
N ASN A 220 35.00 14.51 67.87
CA ASN A 220 35.07 13.54 68.97
C ASN A 220 36.43 12.84 69.00
N LEU A 221 36.94 12.41 67.84
CA LEU A 221 38.26 11.80 67.72
C LEU A 221 39.37 12.78 68.13
N ARG A 222 39.29 14.05 67.70
CA ARG A 222 40.23 15.10 68.12
C ARG A 222 40.21 15.29 69.64
N SER A 223 39.03 15.45 70.23
CA SER A 223 38.84 15.60 71.68
C SER A 223 39.38 14.39 72.46
N TYR A 224 39.13 13.17 71.98
CA TYR A 224 39.65 11.94 72.57
C TYR A 224 41.19 11.89 72.57
N ILE A 225 41.81 12.20 71.42
CA ILE A 225 43.28 12.22 71.29
C ILE A 225 43.89 13.33 72.16
N GLU A 226 43.30 14.53 72.17
CA GLU A 226 43.74 15.64 73.04
C GLU A 226 43.62 15.28 74.52
N GLY A 227 42.55 14.60 74.92
CA GLY A 227 42.38 14.06 76.27
C GLY A 227 43.48 13.07 76.66
N GLN A 228 43.73 12.06 75.81
CA GLN A 228 44.80 11.08 76.04
C GLN A 228 46.20 11.73 76.12
N LEU A 229 46.48 12.72 75.27
CA LEU A 229 47.74 13.46 75.31
C LEU A 229 47.89 14.29 76.60
N ASN A 230 46.82 14.93 77.07
CA ASN A 230 46.84 15.67 78.32
C ASN A 230 47.05 14.77 79.54
N ASP A 231 46.42 13.59 79.55
CA ASP A 231 46.61 12.61 80.63
C ASP A 231 48.04 12.06 80.64
N LEU A 232 48.62 11.76 79.47
CA LEU A 232 50.02 11.39 79.34
C LEU A 232 50.97 12.51 79.80
N ASN A 233 50.67 13.77 79.47
CA ASN A 233 51.47 14.91 79.90
C ASN A 233 51.39 15.12 81.42
N ARG A 234 50.22 14.89 82.04
CA ARG A 234 50.07 14.90 83.50
C ARG A 234 50.86 13.77 84.16
N GLN A 235 50.76 12.54 83.66
CA GLN A 235 51.54 11.41 84.16
C GLN A 235 53.05 11.67 84.04
N ALA A 236 53.51 12.22 82.91
CA ALA A 236 54.91 12.59 82.72
C ALA A 236 55.37 13.68 83.71
N SER A 237 54.51 14.68 83.97
CA SER A 237 54.79 15.75 84.94
C SER A 237 54.87 15.23 86.37
N ASP A 238 53.97 14.33 86.76
CA ASP A 238 53.92 13.70 88.09
C ASP A 238 55.16 12.82 88.35
N VAL A 239 55.65 12.12 87.31
CA VAL A 239 56.91 11.37 87.37
C VAL A 239 58.14 12.29 87.54
N LEU A 240 58.13 13.48 86.92
CA LEU A 240 59.21 14.46 87.06
C LEU A 240 59.20 15.14 88.44
N GLU A 241 58.04 15.46 89.00
CA GLU A 241 57.92 16.00 90.36
C GLU A 241 58.25 14.95 91.44
N GLY A 242 57.87 13.68 91.24
CA GLY A 242 58.23 12.57 92.13
C GLY A 242 59.71 12.17 92.10
N SER A 243 60.48 12.64 91.11
CA SER A 243 61.92 12.36 90.96
C SER A 243 62.84 13.47 91.52
N ALA A 244 62.30 14.56 92.08
CA ALA A 244 63.09 15.57 92.76
C ALA A 244 63.48 15.07 94.17
N PRO A 245 64.76 14.81 94.49
CA PRO A 245 65.14 14.41 95.83
C PRO A 245 64.98 15.61 96.77
N ALA A 246 64.25 15.41 97.87
CA ALA A 246 64.21 16.34 98.98
C ALA A 246 65.64 16.58 99.48
N GLY A 247 66.16 17.78 99.23
CA GLY A 247 67.40 18.25 99.83
C GLY A 247 67.17 18.57 101.31
N GLN A 248 67.77 17.75 102.18
CA GLN A 248 68.50 18.13 103.40
C GLN A 248 69.20 16.91 103.99
#